data_AF-A0A9D1XAL2-F1
#
_entry.id   AF-A0A9D1XAL2-F1
#
_cell.length_a   1.000
_cell.length_b   1.000
_cell.length_c   1.000
_cell.angle_alpha   90.00
_cell.angle_beta   90.00
_cell.angle_gamma   90.00
#
_symmetry.space_group_name_H-M   'P 1'
#
loop_
_entity.id
_entity.type
_entity.pdbx_description
1 polymer ?
#
loop_
_entity_poly.entity_id
_entity_poly.type
_entity_poly.pdbx_seq_one_letter_code
_entity_poly.pdbx_strand_id
1 'polypeptide(L)'
;MSFLSKIIIYGFLLIGFCQFTGAQTTKQIEVDGNEPYVDHVSLMEGSTDMDLLVKFMFDEPNNSLTVSLISYRKLFVFQDNTRYSRAVWCFKLRPNKLSYVVESDEQARYKLTKALRKSIKPRRKHIFKRWIEYEGLQPQPTDYKMVNDYIEQTFDILHKEAPVSITLRDILVMNEQITSKKKKYDLFYQTDLNRKYEITIKRDPCFGKEEALQAAIARAENIQTSFTSFNQKFKSSNSLNSPEGDQLFHEMRALLLEQYPKTEETSACPEIQENIDLYNSYVDSIQFVQSPFQIKIQEWEKPQELDLSADYILMMARKIDSNVNKWLLSSDPVEKRDLEKSCEEIINSIQSHVNQAARINARQKTAIAIFKEAKDYYHRTCVKE
;
A
#
# COMPACT_ATOMS: atom_id res chain seq x y z
N MET A 1 28.79 52.66 -40.30
CA MET A 1 27.59 52.44 -39.43
C MET A 1 27.07 53.79 -38.97
N SER A 2 25.83 54.14 -39.30
CA SER A 2 25.28 55.48 -39.03
C SER A 2 25.05 55.68 -37.53
N PHE A 3 25.02 56.93 -37.07
CA PHE A 3 24.77 57.29 -35.67
C PHE A 3 23.45 56.68 -35.13
N LEU A 4 22.47 56.50 -36.02
CA LEU A 4 21.19 55.83 -35.75
C LEU A 4 21.36 54.34 -35.43
N SER A 5 22.26 53.62 -36.11
CA SER A 5 22.46 52.19 -35.84
C SER A 5 23.10 51.95 -34.47
N LYS A 6 23.94 52.88 -33.98
CA LYS A 6 24.49 52.81 -32.62
C LYS A 6 23.40 53.06 -31.56
N ILE A 7 22.51 54.03 -31.75
CA ILE A 7 21.41 54.32 -30.82
C ILE A 7 20.43 53.15 -30.72
N ILE A 8 20.12 52.49 -31.83
CA ILE A 8 19.22 51.33 -31.84
C ILE A 8 19.85 50.15 -31.11
N ILE A 9 21.15 49.89 -31.30
CA ILE A 9 21.88 48.81 -30.62
C ILE A 9 22.00 49.09 -29.11
N TYR A 10 22.31 50.33 -28.70
CA TYR A 10 22.34 50.70 -27.28
C TYR A 10 20.94 50.71 -26.64
N GLY A 11 19.89 51.07 -27.40
CA GLY A 11 18.49 50.97 -26.97
C GLY A 11 18.05 49.52 -26.76
N PHE A 12 18.45 48.60 -27.65
CA PHE A 12 18.18 47.17 -27.50
C PHE A 12 18.99 46.53 -26.35
N LEU A 13 20.24 46.94 -26.14
CA LEU A 13 21.06 46.50 -25.00
C LEU A 13 20.53 47.03 -23.64
N LEU A 14 19.92 48.22 -23.61
CA LEU A 14 19.27 48.76 -22.40
C LEU A 14 17.90 48.13 -22.11
N ILE A 15 17.16 47.68 -23.13
CA ILE A 15 15.91 46.92 -22.95
C ILE A 15 16.21 45.50 -22.47
N GLY A 16 17.37 44.93 -22.84
CA GLY A 16 17.84 43.63 -22.35
C GLY A 16 18.22 43.57 -20.86
N PHE A 17 18.36 44.71 -20.18
CA PHE A 17 18.76 44.79 -18.76
C PHE A 17 17.65 45.29 -17.81
N CYS A 18 16.41 45.46 -18.29
CA CYS A 18 15.28 45.96 -17.49
C CYS A 18 14.19 44.90 -17.18
N GLN A 19 14.49 43.61 -17.32
CA GLN A 19 13.62 42.54 -16.83
C GLN A 19 14.24 41.80 -15.64
N PHE A 20 14.50 42.51 -14.54
CA PHE A 20 14.45 41.87 -13.22
C PHE A 20 12.97 41.71 -12.83
N THR A 21 12.27 40.82 -13.53
CA THR A 21 11.13 40.12 -12.93
C THR A 21 11.76 39.14 -11.95
N GLY A 22 11.71 39.43 -10.65
CA GLY A 22 12.17 38.49 -9.62
C GLY A 22 11.55 37.13 -9.90
N ALA A 23 12.39 36.12 -10.13
CA ALA A 23 11.94 34.78 -10.45
C ALA A 23 10.97 34.32 -9.35
N GLN A 24 9.78 33.88 -9.76
CA GLN A 24 8.84 33.27 -8.81
C GLN A 24 9.52 32.01 -8.27
N THR A 25 9.70 31.95 -6.96
CA THR A 25 10.30 30.77 -6.33
C THR A 25 9.18 29.76 -6.12
N THR A 26 9.21 28.65 -6.85
CA THR A 26 8.24 27.56 -6.69
C THR A 26 8.84 26.45 -5.83
N LYS A 27 8.09 25.99 -4.83
CA LYS A 27 8.42 24.84 -3.98
C LYS A 27 7.30 23.82 -4.05
N GLN A 28 7.67 22.56 -4.19
CA GLN A 28 6.76 21.44 -4.02
C GLN A 28 6.89 20.96 -2.58
N ILE A 29 5.77 20.87 -1.88
CA ILE A 29 5.72 20.49 -0.47
C ILE A 29 4.67 19.42 -0.25
N GLU A 30 4.93 18.54 0.70
CA GLU A 30 3.97 17.58 1.21
C GLU A 30 3.57 18.02 2.62
N VAL A 31 2.28 17.95 2.94
CA VAL A 31 1.74 18.25 4.27
C VAL A 31 0.81 17.12 4.69
N ASP A 32 0.98 16.63 5.91
CA ASP A 32 0.10 15.64 6.53
C ASP A 32 -0.48 16.18 7.85
N GLY A 33 -1.44 15.46 8.43
CA GLY A 33 -2.13 15.88 9.66
C GLY A 33 -1.26 15.85 10.93
N ASN A 34 -0.14 15.12 10.91
CA ASN A 34 0.73 14.89 12.06
C ASN A 34 1.96 15.81 12.06
N GLU A 35 2.44 16.22 10.88
CA GLU A 35 3.64 17.05 10.72
C GLU A 35 3.38 18.30 9.88
N PRO A 36 3.49 19.51 10.47
CA PRO A 36 3.37 20.75 9.72
C PRO A 36 4.64 21.02 8.90
N TYR A 37 4.48 21.51 7.67
CA TYR A 37 5.61 21.96 6.87
C TYR A 37 6.04 23.37 7.29
N VAL A 38 7.36 23.58 7.44
CA VAL A 38 7.94 24.85 7.87
C VAL A 38 9.03 25.30 6.89
N ASP A 39 8.99 26.57 6.50
CA ASP A 39 9.96 27.19 5.60
C ASP A 39 10.46 28.53 6.14
N HIS A 40 11.77 28.73 6.10
CA HIS A 40 12.41 29.99 6.48
C HIS A 40 12.58 30.89 5.25
N VAL A 41 12.23 32.16 5.39
CA VAL A 41 12.33 33.18 4.34
C VAL A 41 13.11 34.37 4.86
N SER A 42 14.35 34.53 4.41
CA SER A 42 15.11 35.75 4.68
C SER A 42 14.70 36.85 3.70
N LEU A 43 14.23 37.98 4.24
CA LEU A 43 13.81 39.13 3.43
C LEU A 43 14.98 39.99 2.93
N MET A 44 16.14 39.85 3.56
CA MET A 44 17.39 40.51 3.16
C MET A 44 18.54 39.50 3.22
N GLU A 45 19.31 39.40 2.15
CA GLU A 45 20.51 38.56 2.11
C GLU A 45 21.48 38.95 3.23
N GLY A 46 21.86 37.97 4.05
CA GLY A 46 22.80 38.17 5.15
C GLY A 46 22.22 38.79 6.44
N SER A 47 20.90 38.96 6.56
CA SER A 47 20.26 39.46 7.78
C SER A 47 19.23 38.48 8.32
N THR A 48 19.49 37.92 9.52
CA THR A 48 18.56 37.06 10.28
C THR A 48 17.44 37.86 10.96
N ASP A 49 17.63 39.16 11.17
CA ASP A 49 16.69 40.04 11.88
C ASP A 49 15.38 40.30 11.12
N MET A 50 15.35 39.95 9.84
CA MET A 50 14.22 40.11 8.94
C MET A 50 13.76 38.75 8.39
N ASP A 51 13.96 37.69 9.15
CA ASP A 51 13.49 36.35 8.79
C ASP A 51 11.99 36.20 9.06
N LEU A 52 11.35 35.47 8.15
CA LEU A 52 9.99 34.96 8.29
C LEU A 52 10.02 33.44 8.36
N LEU A 53 9.05 32.90 9.08
CA LEU A 53 8.73 31.49 9.06
C LEU A 53 7.35 31.32 8.44
N VAL A 54 7.28 30.56 7.35
CA VAL A 54 6.02 30.12 6.75
C VAL A 54 5.72 28.74 7.30
N LYS A 55 4.53 28.58 7.90
CA LYS A 55 4.05 27.29 8.39
C LYS A 55 2.80 26.90 7.62
N PHE A 56 2.76 25.68 7.12
CA PHE A 56 1.58 25.04 6.57
C PHE A 56 1.15 23.92 7.52
N MET A 57 -0.11 23.92 7.90
CA MET A 57 -0.67 22.94 8.81
C MET A 57 -1.97 22.42 8.23
N PHE A 58 -2.05 21.11 8.04
CA PHE A 58 -3.23 20.45 7.54
C PHE A 58 -4.00 19.83 8.72
N ASP A 59 -5.28 20.13 8.80
CA ASP A 59 -6.22 19.58 9.78
C ASP A 59 -7.13 18.59 9.04
N GLU A 60 -6.81 17.31 9.23
CA GLU A 60 -7.52 16.19 8.61
C GLU A 60 -9.02 16.14 9.03
N PRO A 61 -9.39 16.22 10.33
CA PRO A 61 -10.78 16.28 10.77
C PRO A 61 -11.62 17.39 10.13
N ASN A 62 -11.06 18.59 10.04
CA ASN A 62 -11.79 19.74 9.49
C ASN A 62 -11.60 19.91 7.98
N ASN A 63 -10.83 19.01 7.34
CA ASN A 63 -10.44 19.11 5.93
C ASN A 63 -9.95 20.52 5.56
N SER A 64 -9.10 21.09 6.41
CA SER A 64 -8.69 22.49 6.31
C SER A 64 -7.17 22.65 6.29
N LEU A 65 -6.69 23.62 5.52
CA LEU A 65 -5.28 23.97 5.43
C LEU A 65 -5.08 25.37 6.02
N THR A 66 -4.22 25.48 7.01
CA THR A 66 -3.84 26.76 7.61
C THR A 66 -2.44 27.16 7.16
N VAL A 67 -2.31 28.40 6.70
CA VAL A 67 -1.02 29.01 6.37
C VAL A 67 -0.74 30.15 7.31
N SER A 68 0.39 30.07 8.00
CA SER A 68 0.85 31.09 8.93
C SER A 68 2.16 31.71 8.46
N LEU A 69 2.23 33.04 8.51
CA LEU A 69 3.45 33.84 8.42
C LEU A 69 3.82 34.33 9.80
N ILE A 70 4.92 33.83 10.33
CA ILE A 70 5.46 34.19 11.65
C ILE A 70 6.70 35.06 11.45
N SER A 71 6.81 36.14 12.20
CA SER A 71 7.93 37.08 12.09
C SER A 71 8.33 37.63 13.44
N TYR A 72 9.63 37.86 13.63
CA TYR A 72 10.14 38.63 14.77
C TYR A 72 9.81 40.13 14.69
N ARG A 73 9.24 40.59 13.57
CA ARG A 73 8.86 41.98 13.33
C ARG A 73 7.37 42.07 13.06
N LYS A 74 6.81 43.24 13.36
CA LYS A 74 5.40 43.51 13.07
C LYS A 74 5.21 43.59 11.56
N LEU A 75 4.28 42.77 11.06
CA LEU A 75 3.91 42.71 9.67
C LEU A 75 2.59 43.42 9.41
N PHE A 76 2.46 43.91 8.20
CA PHE A 76 1.24 44.47 7.66
C PHE A 76 1.02 43.92 6.26
N VAL A 77 -0.19 43.43 6.01
CA VAL A 77 -0.58 42.75 4.76
C VAL A 77 -1.90 43.29 4.22
N PHE A 78 -2.13 43.08 2.93
CA PHE A 78 -3.38 43.44 2.25
C PHE A 78 -4.20 42.18 1.92
N GLN A 79 -5.51 42.21 2.14
CA GLN A 79 -6.42 41.13 1.74
C GLN A 79 -6.69 41.15 0.23
N ASP A 80 -6.83 42.35 -0.34
CA ASP A 80 -7.02 42.55 -1.77
C ASP A 80 -5.95 43.45 -2.39
N ASN A 81 -5.80 43.27 -3.70
CA ASN A 81 -5.00 44.15 -4.54
C ASN A 81 -5.48 45.60 -4.39
N THR A 82 -4.65 46.44 -3.78
CA THR A 82 -5.00 47.81 -3.45
C THR A 82 -4.06 48.82 -4.10
N ARG A 83 -4.64 49.78 -4.83
CA ARG A 83 -3.88 50.89 -5.40
C ARG A 83 -3.32 51.78 -4.30
N TYR A 84 -2.05 52.19 -4.44
CA TYR A 84 -1.38 53.09 -3.50
C TYR A 84 -2.16 54.39 -3.27
N SER A 85 -2.79 54.97 -4.30
CA SER A 85 -3.60 56.19 -4.16
C SER A 85 -4.84 56.03 -3.28
N ARG A 86 -5.36 54.81 -3.15
CA ARG A 86 -6.46 54.46 -2.25
C ARG A 86 -5.93 54.23 -0.84
N ALA A 87 -4.82 53.50 -0.73
CA ALA A 87 -4.21 53.09 0.53
C ALA A 87 -3.51 54.23 1.28
N VAL A 88 -2.85 55.15 0.55
CA VAL A 88 -1.91 56.12 1.12
C VAL A 88 -2.36 57.54 0.79
N TRP A 89 -2.38 58.39 1.83
CA TRP A 89 -2.55 59.83 1.66
C TRP A 89 -1.44 60.61 2.34
N CYS A 90 -0.90 61.57 1.61
CA CYS A 90 0.38 62.24 1.88
C CYS A 90 1.49 61.18 2.06
N PHE A 91 1.69 60.68 3.29
CA PHE A 91 2.70 59.69 3.66
C PHE A 91 2.20 58.65 4.68
N LYS A 92 0.88 58.54 4.85
CA LYS A 92 0.26 57.67 5.85
C LYS A 92 -0.64 56.66 5.17
N LEU A 93 -0.60 55.41 5.63
CA LEU A 93 -1.66 54.46 5.30
C LEU A 93 -2.97 54.94 5.92
N ARG A 94 -4.08 54.64 5.25
CA ARG A 94 -5.44 54.89 5.71
C ARG A 94 -6.11 53.55 5.97
N PRO A 95 -5.93 52.99 7.17
CA PRO A 95 -6.43 51.66 7.47
C PRO A 95 -7.93 51.52 7.18
N ASN A 96 -8.73 52.44 7.70
CA ASN A 96 -10.17 52.51 7.48
C ASN A 96 -10.66 52.55 6.02
N LYS A 97 -9.78 52.61 5.00
CA LYS A 97 -10.15 52.58 3.57
C LYS A 97 -9.65 51.34 2.82
N LEU A 98 -9.03 50.42 3.53
CA LEU A 98 -8.48 49.18 3.02
C LEU A 98 -9.47 48.05 3.29
N SER A 99 -9.59 47.10 2.37
CA SER A 99 -10.23 45.82 2.69
C SER A 99 -9.26 45.10 3.60
N TYR A 100 -9.57 45.13 4.89
CA TYR A 100 -8.85 44.35 5.87
C TYR A 100 -9.75 43.27 6.40
N VAL A 101 -9.09 42.20 6.80
CA VAL A 101 -9.60 41.27 7.79
C VAL A 101 -9.21 41.71 9.22
N VAL A 102 -8.26 42.64 9.35
CA VAL A 102 -7.69 43.14 10.60
C VAL A 102 -8.54 44.27 11.16
N GLU A 103 -9.03 44.11 12.39
CA GLU A 103 -9.58 45.20 13.19
C GLU A 103 -8.45 46.21 13.48
N SER A 104 -8.29 47.19 12.58
CA SER A 104 -7.26 48.21 12.76
C SER A 104 -7.61 49.02 14.00
N ASP A 105 -6.68 49.19 14.94
CA ASP A 105 -6.81 50.20 15.98
C ASP A 105 -7.01 51.55 15.28
N GLU A 106 -8.26 52.03 15.25
CA GLU A 106 -8.63 53.26 14.54
C GLU A 106 -7.84 54.48 15.06
N GLN A 107 -7.26 54.36 16.26
CA GLN A 107 -6.44 55.39 16.87
C GLN A 107 -4.96 55.30 16.48
N ALA A 108 -4.51 54.20 15.88
CA ALA A 108 -3.13 53.99 15.48
C ALA A 108 -2.76 54.78 14.20
N ARG A 109 -1.48 55.20 14.13
CA ARG A 109 -0.94 55.95 12.99
C ARG A 109 0.12 55.17 12.25
N TYR A 110 -0.13 54.88 10.98
CA TYR A 110 0.74 54.11 10.10
C TYR A 110 1.46 55.04 9.11
N LYS A 111 2.75 55.31 9.31
CA LYS A 111 3.53 56.26 8.51
C LYS A 111 4.54 55.53 7.63
N LEU A 112 4.54 55.80 6.33
CA LEU A 112 5.58 55.31 5.44
C LEU A 112 6.84 56.16 5.61
N THR A 113 7.97 55.53 5.89
CA THR A 113 9.27 56.22 6.00
C THR A 113 9.68 56.83 4.66
N LYS A 114 10.68 57.72 4.68
CA LYS A 114 11.23 58.31 3.45
C LYS A 114 11.86 57.25 2.55
N ALA A 115 12.51 56.24 3.13
CA ALA A 115 13.15 55.15 2.40
C ALA A 115 12.10 54.30 1.65
N LEU A 116 11.09 53.78 2.35
CA LEU A 116 10.01 53.01 1.73
C LEU A 116 9.28 53.79 0.62
N ARG A 117 9.02 55.07 0.86
CA ARG A 117 8.39 55.95 -0.14
C ARG A 117 9.21 56.17 -1.42
N LYS A 118 10.52 55.90 -1.37
CA LYS A 118 11.44 55.99 -2.52
C LYS A 118 11.58 54.64 -3.24
N SER A 119 11.44 53.51 -2.54
CA SER A 119 11.53 52.18 -3.14
C SER A 119 10.31 51.79 -3.96
N ILE A 120 9.13 52.36 -3.64
CA ILE A 120 7.90 52.10 -4.36
C ILE A 120 7.95 52.69 -5.79
N LYS A 121 7.61 51.87 -6.80
CA LYS A 121 7.35 52.23 -8.22
C LYS A 121 6.44 53.47 -8.34
N PRO A 122 6.26 54.12 -9.52
CA PRO A 122 5.55 55.41 -9.61
C PRO A 122 4.26 55.42 -8.78
N ARG A 123 4.25 56.20 -7.68
CA ARG A 123 3.28 56.05 -6.58
C ARG A 123 1.82 55.97 -7.02
N ARG A 124 1.45 56.66 -8.11
CA ARG A 124 0.07 56.63 -8.64
C ARG A 124 -0.31 55.30 -9.30
N LYS A 125 0.67 54.54 -9.81
CA LYS A 125 0.50 53.26 -10.51
C LYS A 125 0.79 52.04 -9.65
N HIS A 126 1.39 52.23 -8.47
CA HIS A 126 1.72 51.10 -7.59
C HIS A 126 0.47 50.45 -7.03
N ILE A 127 0.45 49.12 -7.07
CA ILE A 127 -0.58 48.26 -6.49
C ILE A 127 0.14 47.44 -5.43
N PHE A 128 -0.33 47.53 -4.20
CA PHE A 128 -0.03 46.55 -3.18
C PHE A 128 -0.86 45.31 -3.49
N LYS A 129 -0.21 44.21 -3.79
CA LYS A 129 -0.90 42.94 -4.02
C LYS A 129 -1.48 42.42 -2.71
N ARG A 130 -2.53 41.61 -2.80
CA ARG A 130 -2.95 40.78 -1.68
C ARG A 130 -1.78 39.91 -1.22
N TRP A 131 -1.71 39.57 0.06
CA TRP A 131 -0.57 38.84 0.61
C TRP A 131 -0.56 37.35 0.27
N ILE A 132 -1.73 36.79 -0.01
CA ILE A 132 -1.91 35.39 -0.35
C ILE A 132 -2.83 35.25 -1.57
N GLU A 133 -2.35 34.53 -2.57
CA GLU A 133 -3.11 34.02 -3.71
C GLU A 133 -3.21 32.50 -3.53
N TYR A 134 -4.32 31.89 -3.94
CA TYR A 134 -4.57 30.48 -3.73
C TYR A 134 -5.36 29.87 -4.89
N GLU A 135 -5.14 28.59 -5.16
CA GLU A 135 -5.84 27.78 -6.15
C GLU A 135 -6.29 26.46 -5.49
N GLY A 136 -7.50 26.00 -5.82
CA GLY A 136 -8.07 24.76 -5.24
C GLY A 136 -8.54 24.90 -3.77
N LEU A 137 -8.55 26.11 -3.23
CA LEU A 137 -8.87 26.40 -1.83
C LEU A 137 -9.99 27.44 -1.72
N GLN A 138 -10.76 27.36 -0.64
CA GLN A 138 -11.75 28.37 -0.27
C GLN A 138 -11.38 28.97 1.10
N PRO A 139 -11.19 30.30 1.21
CA PRO A 139 -10.81 30.91 2.48
C PRO A 139 -11.98 30.83 3.47
N GLN A 140 -11.70 30.38 4.69
CA GLN A 140 -12.66 30.47 5.78
C GLN A 140 -12.78 31.92 6.26
N PRO A 141 -13.96 32.35 6.73
CA PRO A 141 -14.10 33.63 7.41
C PRO A 141 -13.25 33.59 8.68
N THR A 142 -12.22 34.41 8.75
CA THR A 142 -11.36 34.50 9.94
C THR A 142 -11.52 35.90 10.53
N ASP A 143 -11.70 35.99 11.84
CA ASP A 143 -11.60 37.26 12.56
C ASP A 143 -10.11 37.54 12.80
N TYR A 144 -9.45 38.24 11.88
CA TYR A 144 -8.03 38.53 12.06
C TYR A 144 -7.86 39.60 13.14
N LYS A 145 -7.15 39.24 14.20
CA LYS A 145 -6.59 40.21 15.13
C LYS A 145 -5.24 40.64 14.61
N MET A 146 -4.93 41.94 14.72
CA MET A 146 -3.58 42.46 14.53
C MET A 146 -2.69 41.97 15.67
N VAL A 147 -2.44 40.67 15.76
CA VAL A 147 -1.53 40.12 16.75
C VAL A 147 -0.15 40.38 16.21
N ASN A 148 0.63 41.10 17.00
CA ASN A 148 2.02 41.32 16.67
C ASN A 148 2.65 39.94 16.48
N ASP A 149 3.45 39.81 15.43
CA ASP A 149 4.40 38.69 15.24
C ASP A 149 3.87 37.48 14.45
N TYR A 150 2.58 37.41 14.09
CA TYR A 150 2.12 36.42 13.09
C TYR A 150 0.82 36.79 12.35
N ILE A 151 0.61 36.20 11.18
CA ILE A 151 -0.60 36.30 10.34
C ILE A 151 -0.97 34.88 9.89
N GLU A 152 -2.25 34.50 9.92
CA GLU A 152 -2.68 33.17 9.47
C GLU A 152 -3.93 33.22 8.61
N GLN A 153 -4.07 32.35 7.62
CA GLN A 153 -5.33 32.13 6.87
C GLN A 153 -5.64 30.65 6.86
N THR A 154 -6.85 30.31 7.27
CA THR A 154 -7.38 28.96 7.14
C THR A 154 -8.22 28.86 5.89
N PHE A 155 -8.10 27.73 5.21
CA PHE A 155 -8.79 27.42 3.97
C PHE A 155 -9.50 26.08 4.08
N ASP A 156 -10.73 26.01 3.59
CA ASP A 156 -11.37 24.74 3.24
C ASP A 156 -10.74 24.19 1.97
N ILE A 157 -10.43 22.89 1.97
CA ILE A 157 -9.92 22.20 0.79
C ILE A 157 -11.12 21.77 -0.04
N LEU A 158 -11.27 22.36 -1.22
CA LEU A 158 -12.38 22.05 -2.12
C LEU A 158 -12.28 20.60 -2.58
N HIS A 159 -13.36 19.82 -2.41
CA HIS A 159 -13.41 18.40 -2.82
C HIS A 159 -13.22 18.24 -4.32
N LYS A 160 -11.96 18.02 -4.71
CA LYS A 160 -11.46 17.37 -5.94
C LYS A 160 -9.94 17.24 -5.76
N GLU A 161 -9.33 16.27 -6.41
CA GLU A 161 -7.86 16.06 -6.52
C GLU A 161 -7.14 17.22 -7.25
N ALA A 162 -7.69 18.43 -7.17
CA ALA A 162 -7.10 19.61 -7.78
C ALA A 162 -5.78 19.92 -7.08
N PRO A 163 -4.74 20.29 -7.84
CA PRO A 163 -3.49 20.75 -7.25
C PRO A 163 -3.80 21.96 -6.36
N VAL A 164 -3.52 21.82 -5.07
CA VAL A 164 -3.63 22.92 -4.12
C VAL A 164 -2.37 23.76 -4.24
N SER A 165 -2.53 25.07 -4.42
CA SER A 165 -1.37 25.95 -4.45
C SER A 165 -1.63 27.25 -3.71
N ILE A 166 -0.55 27.76 -3.10
CA ILE A 166 -0.55 29.02 -2.36
C ILE A 166 0.64 29.84 -2.81
N THR A 167 0.39 31.08 -3.22
CA THR A 167 1.43 32.05 -3.56
C THR A 167 1.44 33.18 -2.55
N LEU A 168 2.57 33.33 -1.86
CA LEU A 168 2.84 34.44 -0.97
C LEU A 168 3.33 35.67 -1.74
N ARG A 169 2.89 36.84 -1.31
CA ARG A 169 2.99 38.10 -2.05
C ARG A 169 3.41 39.25 -1.15
N ASP A 170 2.88 40.44 -1.39
CA ASP A 170 3.34 41.68 -0.78
C ASP A 170 3.16 41.67 0.74
N ILE A 171 4.27 41.96 1.42
CA ILE A 171 4.31 42.19 2.87
C ILE A 171 4.92 43.57 3.14
N LEU A 172 4.51 44.19 4.23
CA LEU A 172 5.13 45.41 4.75
C LEU A 172 5.61 45.18 6.18
N VAL A 173 6.83 45.63 6.46
CA VAL A 173 7.43 45.52 7.79
C VAL A 173 7.37 46.88 8.49
N MET A 174 6.97 46.86 9.76
CA MET A 174 6.81 48.07 10.57
C MET A 174 7.45 47.93 11.95
N ASN A 175 7.88 49.07 12.49
CA ASN A 175 8.31 49.18 13.88
C ASN A 175 7.28 49.98 14.67
N GLU A 176 6.96 49.50 15.87
CA GLU A 176 6.15 50.26 16.82
C GLU A 176 6.99 51.32 17.51
N GLN A 177 6.45 52.53 17.60
CA GLN A 177 6.96 53.60 18.44
C GLN A 177 6.00 53.78 19.61
N ILE A 178 6.53 53.48 20.80
CA ILE A 178 5.82 53.73 22.05
C ILE A 178 5.81 55.24 22.27
N THR A 179 4.65 55.88 22.09
CA THR A 179 4.46 57.29 22.45
C THR A 179 3.29 57.42 23.41
N SER A 180 3.35 58.40 24.30
CA SER A 180 2.41 58.57 25.42
C SER A 180 0.96 58.91 25.03
N LYS A 181 0.67 59.19 23.75
CA LYS A 181 -0.65 59.66 23.31
C LYS A 181 -1.37 58.72 22.34
N LYS A 182 -0.66 58.04 21.43
CA LYS A 182 -1.22 57.12 20.41
C LYS A 182 -0.16 56.12 19.92
N LYS A 183 -0.57 54.90 19.58
CA LYS A 183 0.31 53.94 18.91
C LYS A 183 0.72 54.48 17.54
N LYS A 184 2.02 54.42 17.22
CA LYS A 184 2.55 54.86 15.93
C LYS A 184 3.41 53.75 15.35
N TYR A 185 3.13 53.41 14.09
CA TYR A 185 3.87 52.43 13.32
C TYR A 185 4.59 53.12 12.17
N ASP A 186 5.91 52.99 12.13
CA ASP A 186 6.71 53.45 10.99
C ASP A 186 6.96 52.24 10.06
N LEU A 187 6.35 52.26 8.87
CA LEU A 187 6.54 51.26 7.83
C LEU A 187 7.80 51.60 7.04
N PHE A 188 8.78 50.70 7.08
CA PHE A 188 10.12 51.00 6.57
C PHE A 188 10.57 50.10 5.43
N TYR A 189 9.94 48.93 5.25
CA TYR A 189 10.29 47.96 4.22
C TYR A 189 9.03 47.33 3.60
N GLN A 190 9.10 47.04 2.30
CA GLN A 190 8.08 46.32 1.54
C GLN A 190 8.79 45.42 0.55
N THR A 191 8.27 44.21 0.38
CA THR A 191 8.76 43.28 -0.64
C THR A 191 7.61 42.40 -1.14
N ASP A 192 7.70 41.97 -2.39
CA ASP A 192 6.85 40.91 -2.96
C ASP A 192 7.60 39.60 -2.74
N LEU A 193 7.09 38.73 -1.86
CA LEU A 193 7.72 37.43 -1.63
C LEU A 193 7.77 36.58 -2.91
N ASN A 194 6.76 36.74 -3.78
CA ASN A 194 6.59 36.01 -5.03
C ASN A 194 6.97 34.52 -4.92
N ARG A 195 6.47 33.84 -3.88
CA ARG A 195 6.86 32.47 -3.52
C ARG A 195 5.65 31.56 -3.61
N LYS A 196 5.68 30.61 -4.55
CA LYS A 196 4.60 29.64 -4.80
C LYS A 196 4.93 28.32 -4.09
N TYR A 197 3.95 27.78 -3.40
CA TYR A 197 3.94 26.45 -2.82
C TYR A 197 2.91 25.62 -3.56
N GLU A 198 3.36 24.54 -4.18
CA GLU A 198 2.53 23.49 -4.74
C GLU A 198 2.42 22.39 -3.70
N ILE A 199 1.20 22.14 -3.21
CA ILE A 199 0.94 21.43 -1.97
C ILE A 199 0.29 20.10 -2.29
N THR A 200 0.99 19.01 -1.96
CA THR A 200 0.43 17.66 -1.94
C THR A 200 -0.04 17.36 -0.53
N ILE A 201 -1.30 16.97 -0.37
CA ILE A 201 -1.87 16.63 0.94
C ILE A 201 -1.83 15.13 1.11
N LYS A 202 -1.04 14.66 2.07
CA LYS A 202 -0.95 13.25 2.41
C LYS A 202 -2.01 12.94 3.46
N ARG A 203 -3.03 12.20 3.02
CA ARG A 203 -4.17 11.78 3.83
C ARG A 203 -3.84 10.52 4.60
N ASP A 204 -4.32 10.43 5.83
CA ASP A 204 -4.25 9.18 6.58
C ASP A 204 -5.34 8.20 6.07
N PRO A 205 -4.97 7.05 5.47
CA PRO A 205 -5.94 6.08 4.96
C PRO A 205 -6.73 5.36 6.06
N CYS A 206 -6.32 5.47 7.32
CA CYS A 206 -6.99 4.93 8.50
C CYS A 206 -7.90 5.95 9.19
N PHE A 207 -7.86 7.23 8.82
CA PHE A 207 -8.65 8.28 9.44
C PHE A 207 -10.17 7.99 9.37
N GLY A 208 -10.86 8.07 10.51
CA GLY A 208 -12.31 7.84 10.59
C GLY A 208 -12.71 6.37 10.48
N LYS A 209 -11.77 5.43 10.57
CA LYS A 209 -12.01 3.97 10.51
C LYS A 209 -11.78 3.28 11.84
N GLU A 210 -11.89 3.99 12.96
CA GLU A 210 -11.60 3.48 14.29
C GLU A 210 -12.51 2.31 14.65
N GLU A 211 -13.81 2.38 14.31
CA GLU A 211 -14.76 1.28 14.54
C GLU A 211 -14.40 0.04 13.73
N ALA A 212 -14.03 0.21 12.45
CA ALA A 212 -13.63 -0.89 11.57
C ALA A 212 -12.31 -1.54 12.05
N LEU A 213 -11.37 -0.72 12.54
CA LEU A 213 -10.13 -1.20 13.15
C LEU A 213 -10.41 -2.02 14.40
N GLN A 214 -11.24 -1.53 15.32
CA GLN A 214 -11.62 -2.29 16.52
C GLN A 214 -12.32 -3.61 16.18
N ALA A 215 -13.20 -3.61 15.17
CA ALA A 215 -13.84 -4.83 14.69
C ALA A 215 -12.83 -5.84 14.10
N ALA A 216 -11.83 -5.36 13.34
CA ALA A 216 -10.78 -6.21 12.78
C ALA A 216 -9.91 -6.83 13.88
N ILE A 217 -9.49 -6.03 14.87
CA ILE A 217 -8.74 -6.49 16.05
C ILE A 217 -9.52 -7.58 16.80
N ALA A 218 -10.78 -7.29 17.16
CA ALA A 218 -11.61 -8.24 17.90
C ALA A 218 -11.82 -9.56 17.13
N ARG A 219 -11.96 -9.49 15.80
CA ARG A 219 -12.09 -10.68 14.95
C ARG A 219 -10.81 -11.52 14.93
N ALA A 220 -9.64 -10.88 14.84
CA ALA A 220 -8.35 -11.55 14.91
C ALA A 220 -8.10 -12.21 16.29
N GLU A 221 -8.43 -11.50 17.38
CA GLU A 221 -8.32 -12.03 18.74
C GLU A 221 -9.25 -13.23 18.99
N ASN A 222 -10.47 -13.20 18.44
CA ASN A 222 -11.45 -14.27 18.60
C ASN A 222 -10.99 -15.57 17.92
N ILE A 223 -10.51 -15.49 16.67
CA ILE A 223 -9.97 -16.69 15.99
C ILE A 223 -8.70 -17.20 16.67
N GLN A 224 -7.82 -16.31 17.13
CA GLN A 224 -6.62 -16.68 17.87
C GLN A 224 -6.97 -17.47 19.14
N THR A 225 -7.95 -16.96 19.91
CA THR A 225 -8.43 -17.62 21.13
C THR A 225 -9.04 -18.97 20.80
N SER A 226 -9.91 -19.03 19.80
CA SER A 226 -10.57 -20.27 19.35
C SER A 226 -9.56 -21.32 18.90
N PHE A 227 -8.55 -20.93 18.12
CA PHE A 227 -7.47 -21.81 17.67
C PHE A 227 -6.60 -22.28 18.83
N THR A 228 -6.29 -21.41 19.79
CA THR A 228 -5.51 -21.76 20.98
C THR A 228 -6.26 -22.77 21.85
N SER A 229 -7.55 -22.54 22.11
CA SER A 229 -8.40 -23.48 22.85
C SER A 229 -8.55 -24.82 22.14
N PHE A 230 -8.72 -24.81 20.81
CA PHE A 230 -8.73 -26.01 19.98
C PHE A 230 -7.43 -26.80 20.15
N ASN A 231 -6.28 -26.16 19.97
CA ASN A 231 -4.98 -26.82 20.12
C ASN A 231 -4.75 -27.35 21.54
N GLN A 232 -5.08 -26.59 22.58
CA GLN A 232 -4.95 -27.03 23.97
C GLN A 232 -5.81 -28.27 24.24
N LYS A 233 -7.05 -28.28 23.75
CA LYS A 233 -7.97 -29.42 23.93
C LYS A 233 -7.39 -30.73 23.38
N PHE A 234 -6.79 -30.69 22.20
CA PHE A 234 -6.33 -31.91 21.51
C PHE A 234 -4.85 -32.25 21.73
N LYS A 235 -3.98 -31.28 22.09
CA LYS A 235 -2.57 -31.56 22.42
C LYS A 235 -2.35 -32.08 23.84
N SER A 236 -3.22 -31.73 24.78
CA SER A 236 -3.01 -31.99 26.22
C SER A 236 -3.80 -33.18 26.77
N SER A 237 -4.72 -33.74 25.97
CA SER A 237 -5.71 -34.71 26.47
C SER A 237 -5.44 -36.12 25.96
N ASN A 238 -4.74 -36.92 26.76
CA ASN A 238 -4.51 -38.35 26.47
C ASN A 238 -5.80 -39.16 26.34
N SER A 239 -6.91 -38.71 26.95
CA SER A 239 -8.22 -39.36 26.86
C SER A 239 -8.89 -39.24 25.49
N LEU A 240 -8.37 -38.41 24.60
CA LEU A 240 -8.88 -38.24 23.22
C LEU A 240 -8.06 -39.02 22.19
N ASN A 241 -7.06 -39.81 22.61
CA ASN A 241 -6.27 -40.64 21.70
C ASN A 241 -7.02 -41.93 21.32
N SER A 242 -8.15 -41.78 20.62
CA SER A 242 -9.01 -42.85 20.12
C SER A 242 -9.60 -42.47 18.75
N PRO A 243 -10.10 -43.43 17.94
CA PRO A 243 -10.74 -43.13 16.66
C PRO A 243 -11.85 -42.08 16.75
N GLU A 244 -12.64 -42.12 17.83
CA GLU A 244 -13.70 -41.15 18.11
C GLU A 244 -13.13 -39.76 18.42
N GLY A 245 -11.97 -39.68 19.09
CA GLY A 245 -11.28 -38.42 19.36
C GLY A 245 -10.68 -37.77 18.11
N ASP A 246 -10.21 -38.56 17.15
CA ASP A 246 -9.74 -38.09 15.84
C ASP A 246 -10.90 -37.62 14.94
N GLN A 247 -12.01 -38.36 14.95
CA GLN A 247 -13.24 -37.90 14.30
C GLN A 247 -13.71 -36.56 14.90
N LEU A 248 -13.73 -36.45 16.23
CA LEU A 248 -14.07 -35.20 16.93
C LEU A 248 -13.12 -34.05 16.59
N PHE A 249 -11.82 -34.33 16.43
CA PHE A 249 -10.83 -33.34 15.97
C PHE A 249 -11.20 -32.80 14.58
N HIS A 250 -11.49 -33.69 13.64
CA HIS A 250 -11.85 -33.31 12.27
C HIS A 250 -13.17 -32.54 12.20
N GLU A 251 -14.18 -32.95 12.97
CA GLU A 251 -15.46 -32.25 13.07
C GLU A 251 -15.29 -30.85 13.68
N MET A 252 -14.56 -30.73 14.79
CA MET A 252 -14.31 -29.43 15.41
C MET A 252 -13.47 -28.50 14.52
N ARG A 253 -12.49 -29.04 13.78
CA ARG A 253 -11.72 -28.27 12.80
C ARG A 253 -12.62 -27.74 11.68
N ALA A 254 -13.52 -28.59 11.16
CA ALA A 254 -14.47 -28.18 10.13
C ALA A 254 -15.43 -27.08 10.63
N LEU A 255 -15.97 -27.23 11.84
CA LEU A 255 -16.83 -26.21 12.47
C LEU A 255 -16.10 -24.87 12.66
N LEU A 256 -14.83 -24.89 13.08
CA LEU A 256 -14.03 -23.67 13.20
C LEU A 256 -13.82 -22.97 11.86
N LEU A 257 -13.56 -23.72 10.79
CA LEU A 257 -13.42 -23.14 9.44
C LEU A 257 -14.75 -22.58 8.90
N GLU A 258 -15.88 -23.21 9.24
CA GLU A 258 -17.21 -22.70 8.90
C GLU A 258 -17.55 -21.41 9.67
N GLN A 259 -17.20 -21.36 10.96
CA GLN A 259 -17.39 -20.18 11.80
C GLN A 259 -16.47 -19.02 11.39
N TYR A 260 -15.26 -19.31 10.93
CA TYR A 260 -14.25 -18.33 10.56
C TYR A 260 -13.83 -18.45 9.09
N PRO A 261 -14.67 -17.97 8.15
CA PRO A 261 -14.35 -17.98 6.73
C PRO A 261 -13.23 -16.97 6.40
N LYS A 262 -12.37 -17.35 5.46
CA LYS A 262 -11.27 -16.49 4.97
C LYS A 262 -11.83 -15.19 4.39
N THR A 263 -11.15 -14.08 4.67
CA THR A 263 -11.54 -12.75 4.21
C THR A 263 -10.69 -12.36 3.00
N GLU A 264 -11.33 -12.05 1.87
CA GLU A 264 -10.64 -11.60 0.63
C GLU A 264 -10.57 -10.08 0.48
N GLU A 265 -11.21 -9.34 1.39
CA GLU A 265 -11.24 -7.89 1.36
C GLU A 265 -9.85 -7.31 1.60
N THR A 266 -9.52 -6.28 0.83
CA THR A 266 -8.29 -5.49 0.99
C THR A 266 -8.64 -4.10 1.49
N SER A 267 -7.96 -3.66 2.55
CA SER A 267 -8.14 -2.34 3.15
C SER A 267 -6.99 -1.42 2.76
N ALA A 268 -7.32 -0.20 2.37
CA ALA A 268 -6.33 0.85 2.17
C ALA A 268 -5.65 1.30 3.48
N CYS A 269 -6.28 1.02 4.64
CA CYS A 269 -5.69 1.28 5.95
C CYS A 269 -4.74 0.12 6.33
N PRO A 270 -3.43 0.37 6.49
CA PRO A 270 -2.46 -0.69 6.78
C PRO A 270 -2.75 -1.48 8.06
N GLU A 271 -3.19 -0.80 9.13
CA GLU A 271 -3.48 -1.45 10.42
C GLU A 271 -4.67 -2.41 10.34
N ILE A 272 -5.71 -2.03 9.58
CA ILE A 272 -6.85 -2.93 9.33
C ILE A 272 -6.40 -4.12 8.48
N GLN A 273 -5.59 -3.87 7.44
CA GLN A 273 -5.08 -4.93 6.58
C GLN A 273 -4.23 -5.93 7.36
N GLU A 274 -3.35 -5.46 8.26
CA GLU A 274 -2.53 -6.33 9.11
C GLU A 274 -3.39 -7.26 9.98
N ASN A 275 -4.50 -6.75 10.54
CA ASN A 275 -5.42 -7.58 11.32
C ASN A 275 -6.20 -8.59 10.46
N ILE A 276 -6.58 -8.23 9.23
CA ILE A 276 -7.18 -9.16 8.26
C ILE A 276 -6.18 -10.27 7.90
N ASP A 277 -4.93 -9.91 7.65
CA ASP A 277 -3.87 -10.86 7.30
C ASP A 277 -3.57 -11.80 8.48
N LEU A 278 -3.50 -11.27 9.70
CA LEU A 278 -3.35 -12.05 10.93
C LEU A 278 -4.52 -13.03 11.10
N TYR A 279 -5.76 -12.55 10.95
CA TYR A 279 -6.95 -13.40 10.99
C TYR A 279 -6.86 -14.54 9.97
N ASN A 280 -6.54 -14.23 8.71
CA ASN A 280 -6.42 -15.20 7.65
C ASN A 280 -5.29 -16.22 7.90
N SER A 281 -4.18 -15.79 8.52
CA SER A 281 -3.08 -16.69 8.91
C SER A 281 -3.54 -17.75 9.95
N TYR A 282 -4.46 -17.40 10.84
CA TYR A 282 -5.07 -18.35 11.77
C TYR A 282 -6.07 -19.28 11.07
N VAL A 283 -6.84 -18.78 10.10
CA VAL A 283 -7.70 -19.65 9.25
C VAL A 283 -6.84 -20.69 8.54
N ASP A 284 -5.73 -20.27 7.93
CA ASP A 284 -4.79 -21.17 7.27
C ASP A 284 -4.18 -22.16 8.27
N SER A 285 -3.81 -21.69 9.48
CA SER A 285 -3.31 -22.56 10.54
C SER A 285 -4.32 -23.62 10.97
N ILE A 286 -5.61 -23.29 11.05
CA ILE A 286 -6.70 -24.25 11.33
C ILE A 286 -6.86 -25.22 10.16
N GLN A 287 -6.76 -24.74 8.92
CA GLN A 287 -6.91 -25.60 7.73
C GLN A 287 -5.82 -26.67 7.66
N PHE A 288 -4.58 -26.30 7.94
CA PHE A 288 -3.42 -27.18 7.82
C PHE A 288 -3.04 -27.90 9.11
N VAL A 289 -3.73 -27.66 10.23
CA VAL A 289 -3.46 -28.38 11.48
C VAL A 289 -3.74 -29.87 11.30
N GLN A 290 -2.73 -30.68 11.62
CA GLN A 290 -2.81 -32.13 11.60
C GLN A 290 -3.30 -32.65 12.94
N SER A 291 -4.03 -33.77 12.90
CA SER A 291 -4.44 -34.47 14.11
C SER A 291 -3.20 -34.91 14.91
N PRO A 292 -3.11 -34.60 16.21
CA PRO A 292 -2.00 -35.04 17.05
C PRO A 292 -2.07 -36.53 17.38
N PHE A 293 -3.18 -37.20 17.08
CA PHE A 293 -3.38 -38.61 17.37
C PHE A 293 -2.73 -39.45 16.28
N GLN A 294 -1.63 -40.13 16.64
CA GLN A 294 -1.09 -41.23 15.83
C GLN A 294 -1.97 -42.46 16.00
N ILE A 295 -3.19 -42.38 15.48
CA ILE A 295 -4.04 -43.56 15.41
C ILE A 295 -3.41 -44.44 14.36
N LYS A 296 -2.71 -45.49 14.83
CA LYS A 296 -2.56 -46.69 14.03
C LYS A 296 -3.96 -47.22 13.81
N ILE A 297 -4.65 -46.68 12.81
CA ILE A 297 -5.67 -47.44 12.13
C ILE A 297 -4.90 -48.70 11.76
N GLN A 298 -5.29 -49.84 12.32
CA GLN A 298 -5.00 -51.10 11.67
C GLN A 298 -5.66 -50.95 10.30
N GLU A 299 -4.94 -50.35 9.35
CA GLU A 299 -5.13 -50.66 7.95
C GLU A 299 -5.05 -52.18 7.95
N TRP A 300 -6.19 -52.82 7.75
CA TRP A 300 -6.20 -54.21 7.32
C TRP A 300 -5.16 -54.26 6.22
N GLU A 301 -4.08 -55.01 6.42
CA GLU A 301 -3.04 -55.22 5.43
C GLU A 301 -3.76 -55.40 4.10
N LYS A 302 -3.59 -54.44 3.18
CA LYS A 302 -4.23 -54.55 1.87
C LYS A 302 -3.80 -55.92 1.32
N PRO A 303 -4.74 -56.83 1.02
CA PRO A 303 -4.37 -58.17 0.57
C PRO A 303 -3.45 -58.01 -0.63
N GLN A 304 -2.27 -58.63 -0.56
CA GLN A 304 -1.25 -58.53 -1.60
C GLN A 304 -1.86 -58.86 -2.96
N GLU A 305 -2.00 -57.85 -3.80
CA GLU A 305 -2.57 -58.01 -5.14
C GLU A 305 -1.60 -58.79 -6.02
N LEU A 306 -2.11 -59.56 -6.98
CA LEU A 306 -1.26 -60.26 -7.94
C LEU A 306 -0.48 -59.23 -8.79
N ASP A 307 0.84 -59.16 -8.58
CA ASP A 307 1.78 -58.29 -9.29
C ASP A 307 2.11 -58.82 -10.71
N LEU A 308 1.07 -59.21 -11.47
CA LEU A 308 1.16 -59.60 -12.86
C LEU A 308 -0.09 -59.11 -13.62
N SER A 309 0.12 -58.47 -14.77
CA SER A 309 -1.00 -58.07 -15.63
C SER A 309 -1.63 -59.30 -16.30
N ALA A 310 -2.94 -59.23 -16.57
CA ALA A 310 -3.65 -60.29 -17.29
C ALA A 310 -3.03 -60.54 -18.69
N ASP A 311 -2.59 -59.49 -19.37
CA ASP A 311 -1.96 -59.58 -20.69
C ASP A 311 -0.62 -60.32 -20.64
N TYR A 312 0.17 -60.10 -19.57
CA TYR A 312 1.43 -60.81 -19.37
C TYR A 312 1.20 -62.31 -19.13
N ILE A 313 0.20 -62.67 -18.31
CA ILE A 313 -0.18 -64.07 -18.05
C ILE A 313 -0.61 -64.75 -19.36
N LEU A 314 -1.42 -64.07 -20.19
CA LEU A 314 -1.84 -64.57 -21.50
C LEU A 314 -0.67 -64.71 -22.47
N MET A 315 0.25 -63.76 -22.47
CA MET A 315 1.47 -63.82 -23.28
C MET A 315 2.31 -65.04 -22.90
N MET A 316 2.45 -65.32 -21.62
CA MET A 316 3.18 -66.51 -21.13
C MET A 316 2.46 -67.82 -21.48
N ALA A 317 1.13 -67.87 -21.43
CA ALA A 317 0.36 -69.01 -21.91
C ALA A 317 0.63 -69.30 -23.41
N ARG A 318 0.61 -68.26 -24.25
CA ARG A 318 0.94 -68.39 -25.68
C ARG A 318 2.37 -68.86 -25.93
N LYS A 319 3.31 -68.47 -25.05
CA LYS A 319 4.71 -68.90 -25.15
C LYS A 319 4.85 -70.39 -24.82
N ILE A 320 4.10 -70.90 -23.84
CA ILE A 320 4.01 -72.34 -23.57
C ILE A 320 3.47 -73.07 -24.81
N ASP A 321 2.33 -72.64 -25.37
CA ASP A 321 1.77 -73.28 -26.57
C ASP A 321 2.74 -73.26 -27.76
N SER A 322 3.43 -72.14 -27.97
CA SER A 322 4.45 -72.03 -29.01
C SER A 322 5.62 -72.98 -28.78
N ASN A 323 6.05 -73.16 -27.54
CA ASN A 323 7.14 -74.08 -27.20
C ASN A 323 6.71 -75.54 -27.38
N VAL A 324 5.48 -75.91 -26.99
CA VAL A 324 4.91 -77.25 -27.21
C VAL A 324 4.82 -77.57 -28.70
N ASN A 325 4.36 -76.62 -29.52
CA ASN A 325 4.31 -76.80 -30.97
C ASN A 325 5.71 -77.01 -31.58
N LYS A 326 6.72 -76.25 -31.14
CA LYS A 326 8.11 -76.47 -31.56
C LYS A 326 8.62 -77.84 -31.11
N TRP A 327 8.29 -78.25 -29.89
CA TRP A 327 8.69 -79.54 -29.34
C TRP A 327 8.11 -80.72 -30.13
N LEU A 328 6.85 -80.61 -30.56
CA LEU A 328 6.18 -81.60 -31.41
C LEU A 328 6.85 -81.75 -32.79
N LEU A 329 7.34 -80.65 -33.35
CA LEU A 329 7.97 -80.61 -34.67
C LEU A 329 9.47 -80.90 -34.65
N SER A 330 10.12 -80.75 -33.49
CA SER A 330 11.55 -81.00 -33.36
C SER A 330 11.85 -82.51 -33.36
N SER A 331 12.94 -82.89 -34.00
CA SER A 331 13.55 -84.23 -33.91
C SER A 331 14.82 -84.25 -33.06
N ASP A 332 15.29 -83.09 -32.58
CA ASP A 332 16.51 -82.97 -31.79
C ASP A 332 16.21 -83.16 -30.28
N PRO A 333 16.79 -84.19 -29.64
CA PRO A 333 16.56 -84.45 -28.21
C PRO A 333 17.12 -83.36 -27.28
N VAL A 334 18.06 -82.53 -27.73
CA VAL A 334 18.59 -81.40 -26.94
C VAL A 334 17.60 -80.23 -26.99
N GLU A 335 17.16 -79.85 -28.20
CA GLU A 335 16.16 -78.80 -28.40
C GLU A 335 14.86 -79.11 -27.64
N LYS A 336 14.42 -80.37 -27.64
CA LYS A 336 13.26 -80.81 -26.86
C LYS A 336 13.41 -80.55 -25.35
N ARG A 337 14.57 -80.87 -24.77
CA ARG A 337 14.83 -80.62 -23.34
C ARG A 337 14.89 -79.13 -23.02
N ASP A 338 15.45 -78.31 -23.91
CA ASP A 338 15.50 -76.87 -23.70
C ASP A 338 14.10 -76.23 -23.76
N LEU A 339 13.25 -76.72 -24.66
CA LEU A 339 11.84 -76.29 -24.75
C LEU A 339 11.03 -76.72 -23.51
N GLU A 340 11.23 -77.94 -23.01
CA GLU A 340 10.64 -78.42 -21.75
C GLU A 340 11.06 -77.54 -20.57
N LYS A 341 12.37 -77.28 -20.43
CA LYS A 341 12.90 -76.41 -19.37
C LYS A 341 12.32 -75.00 -19.44
N SER A 342 12.21 -74.43 -20.65
CA SER A 342 11.60 -73.12 -20.84
C SER A 342 10.13 -73.09 -20.42
N CYS A 343 9.36 -74.16 -20.69
CA CYS A 343 7.98 -74.27 -20.22
C CYS A 343 7.91 -74.35 -18.69
N GLU A 344 8.74 -75.18 -18.05
CA GLU A 344 8.79 -75.32 -16.59
C GLU A 344 9.16 -74.00 -15.89
N GLU A 345 10.12 -73.24 -16.41
CA GLU A 345 10.50 -71.94 -15.86
C GLU A 345 9.33 -70.94 -15.89
N ILE A 346 8.59 -70.90 -17.00
CA ILE A 346 7.39 -70.05 -17.13
C ILE A 346 6.31 -70.52 -16.15
N ILE A 347 6.09 -71.83 -16.05
CA ILE A 347 5.07 -72.43 -15.17
C ILE A 347 5.35 -72.07 -13.71
N ASN A 348 6.57 -72.33 -13.25
CA ASN A 348 6.98 -72.08 -11.87
C ASN A 348 6.94 -70.59 -11.52
N SER A 349 7.36 -69.72 -12.43
CA SER A 349 7.30 -68.27 -12.22
C SER A 349 5.87 -67.78 -12.01
N ILE A 350 4.95 -68.08 -12.94
CA ILE A 350 3.56 -67.62 -12.82
C ILE A 350 2.85 -68.25 -11.61
N GLN A 351 3.08 -69.54 -11.34
CA GLN A 351 2.49 -70.20 -10.17
C GLN A 351 2.96 -69.62 -8.85
N SER A 352 4.24 -69.24 -8.73
CA SER A 352 4.77 -68.59 -7.53
C SER A 352 4.02 -67.28 -7.23
N HIS A 353 3.84 -66.43 -8.23
CA HIS A 353 3.09 -65.18 -8.09
C HIS A 353 1.61 -65.40 -7.77
N VAL A 354 0.97 -66.39 -8.42
CA VAL A 354 -0.45 -66.71 -8.16
C VAL A 354 -0.66 -67.29 -6.76
N ASN A 355 0.26 -68.11 -6.26
CA ASN A 355 0.17 -68.71 -4.92
C ASN A 355 0.41 -67.70 -3.80
N GLN A 356 1.17 -66.63 -4.06
CA GLN A 356 1.44 -65.55 -3.10
C GLN A 356 0.36 -64.46 -3.12
N ALA A 357 -0.50 -64.41 -4.14
CA ALA A 357 -1.52 -63.38 -4.28
C ALA A 357 -2.75 -63.66 -3.39
N ALA A 358 -3.11 -62.70 -2.54
CA ALA A 358 -4.31 -62.75 -1.72
C ALA A 358 -5.56 -62.24 -2.46
N ARG A 359 -5.38 -61.44 -3.53
CA ARG A 359 -6.48 -60.90 -4.35
C ARG A 359 -6.15 -60.98 -5.84
N ILE A 360 -7.07 -61.57 -6.61
CA ILE A 360 -6.98 -61.74 -8.07
C ILE A 360 -8.22 -61.09 -8.69
N ASN A 361 -8.02 -60.14 -9.62
CA ASN A 361 -9.14 -59.49 -10.30
C ASN A 361 -9.77 -60.39 -11.38
N ALA A 362 -10.97 -60.02 -11.87
CA ALA A 362 -11.71 -60.84 -12.84
C ALA A 362 -10.92 -61.13 -14.13
N ARG A 363 -10.18 -60.15 -14.66
CA ARG A 363 -9.37 -60.33 -15.88
C ARG A 363 -8.19 -61.26 -15.65
N GLN A 364 -7.50 -61.11 -14.52
CA GLN A 364 -6.43 -62.02 -14.09
C GLN A 364 -6.95 -63.44 -13.88
N LYS A 365 -8.14 -63.61 -13.29
CA LYS A 365 -8.76 -64.92 -13.10
C LYS A 365 -9.01 -65.64 -14.42
N THR A 366 -9.50 -64.94 -15.44
CA THR A 366 -9.66 -65.48 -16.80
C THR A 366 -8.31 -65.83 -17.43
N ALA A 367 -7.31 -64.96 -17.31
CA ALA A 367 -5.97 -65.21 -17.83
C ALA A 367 -5.30 -66.43 -17.18
N ILE A 368 -5.46 -66.59 -15.86
CA ILE A 368 -4.95 -67.75 -15.10
C ILE A 368 -5.65 -69.04 -15.53
N ALA A 369 -6.95 -69.01 -15.85
CA ALA A 369 -7.66 -70.19 -16.36
C ALA A 369 -7.07 -70.65 -17.70
N ILE A 370 -6.86 -69.72 -18.64
CA ILE A 370 -6.24 -70.00 -19.94
C ILE A 370 -4.79 -70.49 -19.76
N PHE A 371 -4.04 -69.88 -18.84
CA PHE A 371 -2.70 -70.33 -18.51
C PHE A 371 -2.67 -71.76 -17.96
N LYS A 372 -3.63 -72.14 -17.11
CA LYS A 372 -3.77 -73.51 -16.61
C LYS A 372 -4.05 -74.49 -17.75
N GLU A 373 -4.90 -74.12 -18.72
CA GLU A 373 -5.15 -74.95 -19.90
C GLU A 373 -3.87 -75.18 -20.73
N ALA A 374 -3.08 -74.13 -20.98
CA ALA A 374 -1.81 -74.24 -21.70
C ALA A 374 -0.80 -75.12 -20.94
N LYS A 375 -0.70 -74.95 -19.62
CA LYS A 375 0.12 -75.79 -18.74
C LYS A 375 -0.30 -77.27 -18.80
N ASP A 376 -1.59 -77.54 -18.69
CA ASP A 376 -2.12 -78.92 -18.72
C ASP A 376 -1.98 -79.54 -20.13
N TYR A 377 -2.02 -78.75 -21.19
CA TYR A 377 -1.70 -79.19 -22.54
C TYR A 377 -0.22 -79.55 -22.70
N TYR A 378 0.69 -78.71 -22.19
CA TYR A 378 2.12 -78.99 -22.15
C TYR A 378 2.41 -80.31 -21.42
N HIS A 379 1.89 -80.50 -20.21
CA HIS A 379 2.14 -81.74 -19.45
C HIS A 379 1.65 -82.96 -20.23
N ARG A 380 0.40 -82.94 -20.74
CA ARG A 380 -0.13 -84.07 -21.52
C ARG A 380 0.67 -84.41 -22.78
N THR A 381 1.38 -83.44 -23.36
CA THR A 381 2.00 -83.58 -24.68
C THR A 381 3.50 -83.86 -24.59
N CYS A 382 4.22 -83.07 -23.78
CA CYS A 382 5.67 -83.09 -23.69
C CYS A 382 6.16 -83.95 -22.52
N VAL A 383 5.42 -83.96 -21.41
CA VAL A 383 5.77 -84.68 -20.19
C VAL A 383 4.89 -85.92 -20.08
N LYS A 384 5.27 -87.02 -20.74
CA LYS A 384 4.58 -88.29 -20.51
C LYS A 384 4.73 -88.67 -19.04
N GLU A 385 3.62 -88.72 -18.30
CA GLU A 385 3.55 -89.43 -17.01
C GLU A 385 3.87 -90.92 -17.19
#